data_AF-A0A3D5Z593-F1
#
_entry.id   AF-A0A3D5Z593-F1
#
_cell.length_a   1.000
_cell.length_b   1.000
_cell.length_c   1.000
_cell.angle_alpha   90.00
_cell.angle_beta   90.00
_cell.angle_gamma   90.00
#
_symmetry.space_group_name_H-M   'P 1'
#
loop_
_entity.id
_entity.type
_entity.pdbx_description
1 polymer ?
#
loop_
_entity_poly.entity_id
_entity_poly.type
_entity_poly.pdbx_seq_one_letter_code
_entity_poly.pdbx_strand_id
1 'polypeptide(L)'
;MKIKFNWGTGIVLALIVMVSGMLVLVSIAVRQDFDLVDKDYYQKSITYQQHIEKVGNTAELEKKIAFELSADTLKLTFPNLGNYENIAGKIHFYSPVEARRDFSLEVKVDTGFSQIIDLKKLEKGRYQVKIDWKAGEVEYYQEEEIAVER
;
A
#
# COMPACT_ATOMS: atom_id res chain seq x y z
N MET A 1 48.80 -3.92 -43.75
CA MET A 1 48.59 -2.46 -43.86
C MET A 1 49.28 -1.78 -42.68
N LYS A 2 50.21 -0.85 -42.90
CA LYS A 2 50.78 -0.03 -41.83
C LYS A 2 49.87 1.19 -41.62
N ILE A 3 49.15 1.25 -40.51
CA ILE A 3 48.34 2.42 -40.15
C ILE A 3 49.34 3.54 -39.78
N LYS A 4 49.34 4.65 -40.53
CA LYS A 4 50.10 5.84 -40.17
C LYS A 4 49.33 6.61 -39.11
N PHE A 5 49.69 6.39 -37.84
CA PHE A 5 49.07 7.10 -36.73
C PHE A 5 49.45 8.57 -36.79
N ASN A 6 48.47 9.42 -37.09
CA ASN A 6 48.62 10.87 -37.07
C ASN A 6 47.64 11.47 -36.04
N TRP A 7 47.83 12.74 -35.71
CA TRP A 7 47.01 13.43 -34.70
C TRP A 7 45.50 13.36 -35.00
N GLY A 8 45.10 13.45 -36.27
CA GLY A 8 43.70 13.27 -36.68
C GLY A 8 43.17 11.85 -36.47
N THR A 9 44.02 10.83 -36.65
CA THR A 9 43.68 9.42 -36.40
C THR A 9 43.41 9.19 -34.91
N GLY A 10 44.16 9.85 -34.02
CA GLY A 10 43.94 9.79 -32.58
C GLY A 10 42.57 10.35 -32.17
N ILE A 11 42.16 11.48 -32.76
CA ILE A 11 40.85 12.09 -32.50
C ILE A 11 39.70 11.18 -32.96
N VAL A 12 39.81 10.64 -34.18
CA VAL A 12 38.79 9.73 -34.72
C VAL A 12 38.66 8.48 -33.85
N LEU A 13 39.78 7.92 -33.38
CA LEU A 13 39.78 6.73 -32.53
C LEU A 13 39.14 7.02 -31.16
N ALA A 14 39.42 8.18 -30.56
CA ALA A 14 38.80 8.60 -29.30
C ALA A 14 37.27 8.77 -29.44
N LEU A 15 36.80 9.36 -30.55
CA LEU A 15 35.37 9.50 -30.83
C LEU A 15 34.69 8.13 -31.00
N ILE A 16 35.32 7.19 -31.72
CA ILE A 16 34.78 5.84 -31.88
C ILE A 16 34.66 5.13 -30.52
N VAL A 17 35.69 5.24 -29.66
CA VAL A 17 35.66 4.66 -28.30
C VAL A 17 34.56 5.30 -27.45
N MET A 18 34.38 6.63 -27.54
CA MET A 18 33.33 7.33 -26.81
C MET A 18 31.93 6.86 -27.25
N VAL A 19 31.66 6.85 -28.56
CA VAL A 19 30.36 6.43 -29.11
C VAL A 19 30.06 4.98 -28.77
N SER A 20 31.03 4.08 -28.94
CA SER A 20 30.86 2.68 -28.56
C SER A 20 30.64 2.50 -27.06
N GLY A 21 31.34 3.26 -26.21
CA GLY A 21 31.07 3.31 -24.78
C GLY A 21 29.64 3.74 -24.44
N MET A 22 29.13 4.79 -25.10
CA MET A 22 27.74 5.22 -24.92
C MET A 22 26.74 4.14 -25.35
N LEU A 23 26.97 3.48 -26.48
CA LEU A 23 26.10 2.40 -26.96
C LEU A 23 26.09 1.18 -26.01
N VAL A 24 27.23 0.86 -25.40
CA VAL A 24 27.32 -0.19 -24.37
C VAL A 24 26.52 0.21 -23.13
N LEU A 25 26.68 1.43 -22.63
CA LEU A 25 25.94 1.93 -21.47
C LEU A 25 24.43 1.92 -21.72
N VAL A 26 23.98 2.37 -22.90
CA VAL A 26 22.56 2.32 -23.30
C VAL A 26 22.06 0.88 -23.36
N SER A 27 22.84 -0.04 -23.94
CA SER A 27 22.46 -1.45 -24.03
C SER A 27 22.33 -2.12 -22.66
N ILE A 28 23.20 -1.77 -21.71
CA ILE A 28 23.11 -2.24 -20.31
C ILE A 28 21.85 -1.65 -19.66
N ALA A 29 21.63 -0.34 -19.78
CA ALA A 29 20.49 0.35 -19.17
C ALA A 29 19.14 -0.18 -19.68
N VAL A 30 19.01 -0.50 -20.97
CA VAL A 30 17.77 -1.04 -21.56
C VAL A 30 17.53 -2.52 -21.20
N ARG A 31 18.59 -3.28 -20.92
CA ARG A 31 18.48 -4.70 -20.49
C ARG A 31 18.32 -4.86 -18.99
N GLN A 32 18.44 -3.77 -18.24
CA GLN A 32 18.21 -3.78 -16.81
C GLN A 32 16.71 -3.57 -16.60
N ASP A 33 16.02 -4.64 -16.19
CA ASP A 33 14.65 -4.54 -15.70
C ASP A 33 14.67 -3.68 -14.43
N PHE A 34 14.36 -2.40 -14.57
CA PHE A 34 13.93 -1.59 -13.45
C PHE A 34 12.45 -1.84 -13.28
N ASP A 35 12.11 -2.57 -12.22
CA ASP A 35 10.76 -2.58 -11.68
C ASP A 35 10.50 -1.15 -11.18
N LEU A 36 10.01 -0.29 -12.07
CA LEU A 36 9.55 1.04 -11.71
C LEU A 36 8.33 0.85 -10.82
N VAL A 37 8.58 0.64 -9.53
CA VAL A 37 7.63 0.89 -8.44
C VAL A 37 7.37 2.38 -8.43
N ASP A 38 6.55 2.83 -9.38
CA ASP A 38 5.71 4.03 -9.33
C ASP A 38 5.33 4.39 -10.78
N LYS A 39 4.40 3.61 -11.37
CA LYS A 39 3.56 4.14 -12.45
C LYS A 39 2.61 5.24 -11.97
N ASP A 40 2.51 5.44 -10.65
CA ASP A 40 1.40 6.14 -10.00
C ASP A 40 1.85 7.29 -9.09
N TYR A 41 3.00 7.92 -9.31
CA TYR A 41 3.45 9.03 -8.43
C TYR A 41 2.43 10.20 -8.37
N TYR A 42 1.70 10.46 -9.45
CA TYR A 42 0.59 11.43 -9.46
C TYR A 42 -0.68 10.92 -8.78
N GLN A 43 -0.99 9.63 -8.93
CA GLN A 43 -2.12 9.00 -8.23
C GLN A 43 -1.88 9.01 -6.72
N LYS A 44 -0.63 8.79 -6.31
CA LYS A 44 -0.17 8.85 -4.91
C LYS A 44 -0.56 10.17 -4.26
N SER A 45 -0.32 11.32 -4.89
CA SER A 45 -0.57 12.62 -4.25
C SER A 45 -2.07 12.89 -4.01
N ILE A 46 -2.94 12.51 -4.95
CA ILE A 46 -4.40 12.63 -4.77
C ILE A 46 -4.89 11.64 -3.71
N THR A 47 -4.42 10.39 -3.77
CA THR A 47 -4.76 9.36 -2.77
C THR A 47 -4.25 9.74 -1.37
N TYR A 48 -3.10 10.41 -1.27
CA TYR A 48 -2.57 10.92 0.00
C TYR A 48 -3.45 12.03 0.58
N GLN A 49 -3.92 12.99 -0.23
CA GLN A 49 -4.82 14.04 0.26
C GLN A 49 -6.14 13.47 0.77
N GLN A 50 -6.74 12.54 0.01
CA GLN A 50 -7.96 11.83 0.43
C GLN A 50 -7.72 11.04 1.73
N HIS A 51 -6.56 10.39 1.86
CA HIS A 51 -6.22 9.69 3.09
C HIS A 51 -6.10 10.64 4.30
N ILE A 52 -5.46 11.80 4.13
CA ILE A 52 -5.38 12.83 5.17
C ILE A 52 -6.77 13.29 5.61
N GLU A 53 -7.68 13.51 4.65
CA GLU A 53 -9.07 13.88 4.93
C GLU A 53 -9.80 12.80 5.73
N LYS A 54 -9.68 11.52 5.33
CA LYS A 54 -10.26 10.38 6.07
C LYS A 54 -9.73 10.27 7.49
N VAL A 55 -8.42 10.43 7.68
CA VAL A 55 -7.78 10.42 9.00
C VAL A 55 -8.27 11.61 9.84
N GLY A 56 -8.40 12.78 9.23
CA GLY A 56 -8.97 13.98 9.85
C GLY A 56 -10.40 13.76 10.34
N ASN A 57 -11.29 13.29 9.46
CA ASN A 57 -12.67 12.96 9.80
C ASN A 57 -12.75 11.94 10.96
N THR A 58 -11.84 10.96 10.97
CA THR A 58 -11.77 9.95 12.03
C THR A 58 -11.27 10.51 13.36
N ALA A 59 -10.40 11.52 13.33
CA ALA A 59 -9.92 12.20 14.52
C ALA A 59 -10.99 13.10 15.16
N GLU A 60 -11.94 13.61 14.37
CA GLU A 60 -13.07 14.42 14.84
C GLU A 60 -14.21 13.59 15.44
N LEU A 61 -14.21 12.27 15.26
CA LEU A 61 -15.20 11.38 15.87
C LEU A 61 -15.06 11.34 17.40
N GLU A 62 -16.19 11.51 18.10
CA GLU A 62 -16.24 11.35 19.57
C GLU A 62 -15.82 9.94 20.01
N LYS A 63 -16.12 8.93 19.19
CA LYS A 63 -15.74 7.54 19.39
C LYS A 63 -15.19 6.95 18.09
N LYS A 64 -13.99 6.38 18.18
CA LYS A 64 -13.36 5.61 17.11
C LYS A 64 -13.89 4.17 17.09
N ILE A 65 -13.53 3.40 16.06
CA ILE A 65 -13.82 1.97 16.04
C ILE A 65 -13.10 1.32 17.22
N ALA A 66 -13.83 0.55 18.02
CA ALA A 66 -13.26 -0.23 19.11
C ALA A 66 -12.88 -1.63 18.63
N PHE A 67 -11.67 -2.07 18.98
CA PHE A 67 -11.12 -3.37 18.64
C PHE A 67 -11.11 -4.26 19.87
N GLU A 68 -11.93 -5.31 19.86
CA GLU A 68 -11.99 -6.31 20.93
C GLU A 68 -11.42 -7.63 20.40
N LEU A 69 -10.15 -7.89 20.71
CA LEU A 69 -9.48 -9.13 20.33
C LEU A 69 -9.78 -10.23 21.36
N SER A 70 -10.26 -11.37 20.87
CA SER A 70 -10.43 -12.63 21.61
C SER A 70 -9.53 -13.71 21.01
N ALA A 71 -9.45 -14.88 21.65
CA ALA A 71 -8.54 -15.96 21.24
C ALA A 71 -8.67 -16.36 19.75
N ASP A 72 -9.89 -16.35 19.22
CA ASP A 72 -10.19 -16.78 17.84
C ASP A 72 -10.91 -15.72 17.00
N THR A 73 -11.34 -14.60 17.59
CA THR A 73 -12.21 -13.64 16.92
C THR A 73 -11.78 -12.21 17.22
N LEU A 74 -11.91 -11.34 16.22
CA LEU A 74 -11.82 -9.89 16.39
C LEU A 74 -13.21 -9.30 16.25
N LYS A 75 -13.68 -8.60 17.28
CA LYS A 75 -14.92 -7.84 17.21
C LYS A 75 -14.58 -6.37 17.00
N LEU A 76 -15.11 -5.82 15.92
CA LEU A 76 -15.05 -4.39 15.60
C LEU A 76 -16.38 -3.76 15.98
N THR A 77 -16.34 -2.69 16.78
CA THR A 77 -17.55 -1.92 17.13
C THR A 77 -17.42 -0.52 16.54
N PHE A 78 -18.31 -0.21 15.59
CA PHE A 78 -18.36 1.07 14.90
C PHE A 78 -19.11 2.10 15.77
N PRO A 79 -18.78 3.39 15.65
CA PRO A 79 -19.56 4.43 16.30
C PRO A 79 -20.97 4.51 15.72
N ASN A 80 -21.94 4.85 16.56
CA ASN A 80 -23.31 5.06 16.14
C ASN A 80 -23.43 6.42 15.44
N LEU A 81 -23.27 6.42 14.12
CA LEU A 81 -23.39 7.60 13.24
C LEU A 81 -24.75 7.64 12.52
N GLY A 82 -25.80 7.04 13.11
CA GLY A 82 -27.14 7.02 12.55
C GLY A 82 -27.53 5.66 11.99
N ASN A 83 -27.61 5.50 10.66
CA ASN A 83 -28.06 4.26 10.05
C ASN A 83 -26.88 3.30 9.80
N TYR A 84 -26.92 2.10 10.39
CA TYR A 84 -25.92 1.04 10.20
C TYR A 84 -25.81 0.59 8.73
N GLU A 85 -26.90 0.68 7.95
CA GLU A 85 -26.91 0.31 6.52
C GLU A 85 -26.08 1.24 5.64
N ASN A 86 -25.85 2.47 6.12
CA ASN A 86 -25.01 3.44 5.42
C ASN A 86 -23.52 3.24 5.73
N ILE A 87 -23.17 2.30 6.61
CA ILE A 87 -21.79 1.98 6.95
C ILE A 87 -21.28 0.90 6.01
N ALA A 88 -20.36 1.27 5.14
CA ALA A 88 -19.73 0.38 4.18
C ALA A 88 -18.25 0.68 4.04
N GLY A 89 -17.46 -0.26 3.53
CA GLY A 89 -16.02 -0.09 3.47
C GLY A 89 -15.27 -1.41 3.29
N LYS A 90 -13.97 -1.34 3.49
CA LYS A 90 -13.04 -2.46 3.38
C LYS A 90 -12.12 -2.49 4.61
N ILE A 91 -11.99 -3.69 5.17
CA ILE A 91 -11.06 -4.02 6.22
C ILE A 91 -9.93 -4.82 5.58
N HIS A 92 -8.70 -4.39 5.80
CA HIS A 92 -7.49 -4.99 5.26
C HIS A 92 -6.53 -5.38 6.40
N PHE A 93 -6.30 -6.67 6.56
CA PHE A 93 -5.28 -7.23 7.44
C PHE A 93 -3.98 -7.30 6.66
N TYR A 94 -3.05 -6.43 7.01
CA TYR A 94 -1.72 -6.36 6.42
C TYR A 94 -0.70 -7.10 7.28
N SER A 95 0.02 -8.04 6.68
CA SER A 95 1.13 -8.75 7.32
C SER A 95 2.46 -8.04 7.01
N PRO A 96 3.25 -7.64 8.02
CA PRO A 96 4.55 -7.02 7.80
C PRO A 96 5.61 -8.02 7.32
N VAL A 97 5.33 -9.33 7.38
CA VAL A 97 6.28 -10.40 7.06
C VAL A 97 6.14 -10.87 5.61
N GLU A 98 4.91 -11.13 5.16
CA GLU A 98 4.64 -11.70 3.85
C GLU A 98 3.28 -11.25 3.31
N ALA A 99 3.26 -10.65 2.12
CA ALA A 99 2.03 -10.19 1.45
C ALA A 99 1.02 -11.32 1.15
N ARG A 100 1.46 -12.58 1.08
CA ARG A 100 0.55 -13.73 0.89
C ARG A 100 -0.37 -13.98 2.08
N ARG A 101 -0.03 -13.43 3.25
CA ARG A 101 -0.82 -13.55 4.49
C ARG A 101 -1.83 -12.41 4.61
N ASP A 102 -1.83 -11.46 3.68
CA ASP A 102 -2.76 -10.35 3.68
C ASP A 102 -4.17 -10.86 3.38
N PHE A 103 -5.13 -10.34 4.14
CA PHE A 103 -6.52 -10.73 4.03
C PHE A 103 -7.41 -9.49 4.01
N SER A 104 -8.41 -9.48 3.13
CA SER A 104 -9.35 -8.37 3.02
C SER A 104 -10.78 -8.86 3.11
N LEU A 105 -11.63 -8.05 3.72
CA LEU A 105 -13.07 -8.28 3.79
C LEU A 105 -13.84 -6.96 3.76
N GLU A 106 -15.10 -7.02 3.36
CA GLU A 106 -15.97 -5.86 3.36
C GLU A 106 -16.50 -5.56 4.77
N VAL A 107 -16.69 -4.28 5.05
CA VAL A 107 -17.40 -3.84 6.25
C VAL A 107 -18.87 -4.25 6.11
N LYS A 108 -19.35 -5.05 7.06
CA LYS A 108 -20.73 -5.52 7.16
C LYS A 108 -21.17 -5.37 8.59
N VAL A 109 -21.80 -4.24 8.88
CA VAL A 109 -22.22 -3.86 10.22
C VAL A 109 -23.61 -4.43 10.49
N ASP A 110 -23.79 -5.04 11.66
CA ASP A 110 -25.08 -5.50 12.14
C ASP A 110 -25.88 -4.38 12.84
N THR A 111 -27.10 -4.71 13.31
CA THR A 111 -27.95 -3.77 14.05
C THR A 111 -27.35 -3.30 15.38
N GLY A 112 -26.30 -3.97 15.88
CA GLY A 112 -25.53 -3.61 17.07
C GLY A 112 -24.32 -2.73 16.78
N PHE A 113 -24.17 -2.22 15.56
CA PHE A 113 -22.99 -1.49 15.10
C PHE A 113 -21.69 -2.31 15.21
N SER A 114 -21.79 -3.63 15.07
CA SER A 114 -20.65 -4.52 15.24
C SER A 114 -20.42 -5.43 14.05
N GLN A 115 -19.17 -5.87 13.91
CA GLN A 115 -18.77 -6.89 12.96
C GLN A 115 -17.77 -7.83 13.64
N ILE A 116 -18.08 -9.12 13.63
CA ILE A 116 -17.20 -10.17 14.17
C ILE A 116 -16.46 -10.82 13.02
N ILE A 117 -15.15 -10.87 13.13
CA ILE A 117 -14.24 -11.45 12.15
C ILE A 117 -13.59 -12.68 12.77
N ASP A 118 -13.72 -13.80 12.07
CA ASP A 118 -13.07 -15.04 12.46
C ASP A 118 -11.59 -15.03 12.06
N LEU A 119 -10.70 -15.10 13.06
CA LEU A 119 -9.25 -15.09 12.86
C LEU A 119 -8.71 -16.48 12.53
N LYS A 120 -9.52 -17.56 12.50
CA LYS A 120 -8.98 -18.91 12.19
C LYS A 120 -8.32 -19.02 10.82
N LYS A 121 -8.69 -18.13 9.90
CA LYS A 121 -8.16 -18.08 8.54
C LYS A 121 -6.81 -17.36 8.44
N LEU A 122 -6.42 -16.62 9.47
CA LEU A 122 -5.15 -15.90 9.54
C LEU A 122 -4.09 -16.80 10.20
N GLU A 123 -2.86 -16.68 9.74
CA GLU A 123 -1.72 -17.33 10.36
C GLU A 123 -1.36 -16.63 11.68
N LYS A 124 -0.63 -17.31 12.57
CA LYS A 124 -0.10 -16.69 13.79
C LYS A 124 0.87 -15.57 13.42
N GLY A 125 0.73 -14.39 14.01
CA GLY A 125 1.62 -13.27 13.74
C GLY A 125 1.04 -11.90 14.10
N ARG A 126 1.82 -10.86 13.83
CA ARG A 126 1.37 -9.47 13.94
C ARG A 126 0.72 -9.03 12.66
N TYR A 127 -0.40 -8.32 12.77
CA TYR A 127 -1.13 -7.76 11.64
C TYR A 127 -1.44 -6.30 11.92
N GLN A 128 -1.31 -5.46 10.89
CA GLN A 128 -1.90 -4.13 10.90
C GLN A 128 -3.28 -4.21 10.26
N VAL A 129 -4.32 -3.93 11.04
CA VAL A 129 -5.70 -3.89 10.55
C VAL A 129 -5.98 -2.48 10.10
N LYS A 130 -6.18 -2.29 8.79
CA LYS A 130 -6.51 -1.01 8.16
C LYS A 130 -7.98 -1.03 7.77
N ILE A 131 -8.75 -0.07 8.25
CA ILE A 131 -10.18 0.04 7.99
C ILE A 131 -10.42 1.34 7.23
N ASP A 132 -10.74 1.22 5.95
CA ASP A 132 -11.23 2.32 5.12
C ASP A 132 -12.74 2.17 4.98
N TRP A 133 -13.50 3.09 5.57
CA TRP A 133 -14.94 2.96 5.68
C TRP A 133 -15.63 4.31 5.51
N LYS A 134 -16.91 4.28 5.24
CA LYS A 134 -17.73 5.48 5.09
C LYS A 134 -19.04 5.30 5.83
N ALA A 135 -19.59 6.41 6.31
CA ALA A 135 -20.96 6.50 6.79
C ALA A 135 -21.69 7.57 5.97
N GLY A 136 -22.54 7.13 5.04
CA GLY A 136 -23.17 8.02 4.07
C GLY A 136 -22.14 8.58 3.09
N GLU A 137 -21.95 9.90 3.09
CA GLU A 137 -21.00 10.62 2.21
C GLU A 137 -19.63 10.87 2.84
N VAL A 138 -19.49 10.68 4.16
CA VAL A 138 -18.24 10.95 4.87
C VAL A 138 -17.39 9.68 4.93
N GLU A 139 -16.13 9.79 4.50
CA GLU A 139 -15.15 8.71 4.53
C GLU A 139 -14.21 8.85 5.73
N TYR A 140 -13.77 7.71 6.26
CA TYR A 140 -13.01 7.55 7.49
C TYR A 140 -11.92 6.50 7.29
N TYR A 141 -10.83 6.64 8.04
CA TYR A 141 -9.72 5.71 8.03
C TYR A 141 -9.19 5.51 9.45
N GLN A 142 -9.10 4.25 9.87
CA GLN A 142 -8.48 3.86 11.13
C GLN A 142 -7.56 2.67 10.92
N GLU A 143 -6.42 2.68 11.60
CA GLU A 143 -5.51 1.54 11.61
C GLU A 143 -5.11 1.17 13.03
N GLU A 144 -4.96 -0.13 13.30
CA GLU A 144 -4.56 -0.66 14.60
C GLU A 144 -3.72 -1.94 14.45
N GLU A 145 -2.71 -2.12 15.30
CA GLU A 145 -1.90 -3.34 15.32
C GLU A 145 -2.54 -4.39 16.24
N ILE A 146 -2.67 -5.62 15.74
CA ILE A 146 -3.12 -6.77 16.51
C ILE A 146 -2.09 -7.90 16.46
N ALA A 147 -2.04 -8.71 17.50
CA ALA A 147 -1.25 -9.94 17.54
C ALA A 147 -2.18 -11.16 17.58
N VAL A 148 -2.09 -12.03 16.56
CA VAL A 148 -2.79 -13.31 16.52
C VAL A 148 -1.89 -14.35 17.18
N GLU A 149 -2.25 -14.81 18.39
CA GLU A 149 -1.34 -15.52 19.30
C GLU A 149 -1.47 -17.06 19.36
N ARG A 150 -2.38 -17.67 18.59
CA ARG A 150 -2.68 -19.11 18.60
C ARG A 150 -1.51 -20.08 18.81
#